data_AF-A0A535MBH4-F1
#
_entry.id   AF-A0A535MBH4-F1
#
_cell.length_a   1.000
_cell.length_b   1.000
_cell.length_c   1.000
_cell.angle_alpha   90.00
_cell.angle_beta   90.00
_cell.angle_gamma   90.00
#
_symmetry.space_group_name_H-M   'P 1'
#
loop_
_entity.id
_entity.type
_entity.pdbx_description
1 polymer ?
#
loop_
_entity_poly.entity_id
_entity_poly.type
_entity_poly.pdbx_seq_one_letter_code
_entity_poly.pdbx_strand_id
1 'polypeptide(L)'
;GAIPVEMRPLIGTWAFGCDLCQEACPVNSRLAPGGLDPGGPGTAGGPVPHPDLVDCLELDEEEFRRRFRRTAVWRTGRAGLARNAAIALGNAGDRGALPPLRRAADGDPDPVVREAAAWAITRLESV
;
A
#
# COMPACT_ATOMS: atom_id res chain seq x y z
N GLY A 1 13.49 3.99 -0.30
CA GLY A 1 13.80 5.35 -0.82
C GLY A 1 12.52 6.11 -1.09
N ALA A 2 12.59 7.44 -1.14
CA ALA A 2 11.44 8.29 -1.42
C ALA A 2 10.90 8.09 -2.85
N ILE A 3 9.59 8.23 -3.02
CA ILE A 3 8.93 8.25 -4.33
C ILE A 3 8.83 9.73 -4.77
N PRO A 4 9.19 10.09 -6.01
CA PRO A 4 9.06 11.46 -6.50
C PRO A 4 7.65 12.02 -6.29
N VAL A 5 7.54 13.28 -5.86
CA VAL A 5 6.27 13.89 -5.42
C VAL A 5 5.23 13.87 -6.55
N GLU A 6 5.66 14.11 -7.78
CA GLU A 6 4.86 14.11 -8.99
C GLU A 6 4.28 12.72 -9.34
N MET A 7 4.91 11.64 -8.87
CA MET A 7 4.42 10.27 -9.11
C MET A 7 3.40 9.81 -8.07
N ARG A 8 3.37 10.42 -6.88
CA ARG A 8 2.52 9.97 -5.76
C ARG A 8 1.03 9.96 -6.09
N PRO A 9 0.45 10.96 -6.77
CA PRO A 9 -0.96 10.92 -7.16
C PRO A 9 -1.30 9.77 -8.13
N LEU A 10 -0.33 9.35 -8.96
CA LEU A 10 -0.54 8.30 -9.97
C LEU A 10 -0.62 6.89 -9.35
N ILE A 11 -0.17 6.73 -8.10
CA ILE A 11 -0.20 5.47 -7.35
C ILE A 11 -1.61 5.11 -6.85
N GLY A 12 -2.57 6.04 -6.88
CA GLY A 12 -3.92 5.75 -6.39
C GLY A 12 -3.91 5.16 -4.97
N THR A 13 -4.72 4.13 -4.73
CA THR A 13 -4.83 3.46 -3.43
C THR A 13 -4.06 2.14 -3.36
N TRP A 14 -3.06 1.91 -4.22
CA TRP A 14 -2.28 0.67 -4.23
C TRP A 14 -1.15 0.70 -3.19
N ALA A 15 -1.21 -0.21 -2.22
CA ALA A 15 -0.13 -0.40 -1.24
C ALA A 15 1.05 -1.22 -1.80
N PHE A 16 0.79 -2.12 -2.75
CA PHE A 16 1.80 -3.00 -3.36
C PHE A 16 1.37 -3.47 -4.75
N GLY A 17 2.32 -3.50 -5.69
CA GLY A 17 2.07 -3.96 -7.06
C GLY A 17 1.21 -2.99 -7.88
N CYS A 18 0.97 -3.35 -9.13
CA CYS A 18 0.06 -2.68 -10.05
C CYS A 18 -0.30 -3.68 -11.16
N ASP A 19 -1.60 -3.88 -11.38
CA ASP A 19 -2.11 -4.78 -12.41
C ASP A 19 -2.83 -4.05 -13.55
N LEU A 20 -2.78 -2.72 -13.60
CA LEU A 20 -3.47 -1.92 -14.61
C LEU A 20 -3.14 -2.33 -16.05
N CYS A 21 -1.89 -2.71 -16.34
CA CYS A 21 -1.51 -3.19 -17.67
C CYS A 21 -2.09 -4.57 -17.99
N GLN A 22 -2.30 -5.41 -16.96
CA GLN A 22 -2.95 -6.71 -17.11
C GLN A 22 -4.46 -6.55 -17.26
N GLU A 23 -5.08 -5.64 -16.51
CA GLU A 23 -6.51 -5.33 -16.56
C GLU A 23 -6.92 -4.71 -17.90
N ALA A 24 -6.09 -3.83 -18.46
CA ALA A 24 -6.33 -3.22 -19.76
C ALA A 24 -6.05 -4.17 -20.95
N CYS A 25 -5.47 -5.34 -20.72
CA CYS A 25 -5.04 -6.25 -21.79
C CYS A 25 -6.24 -6.99 -22.44
N PRO A 26 -6.48 -6.84 -23.76
CA PRO A 26 -7.60 -7.52 -24.44
C PRO A 26 -7.49 -9.04 -24.48
N VAL A 27 -6.29 -9.58 -24.26
CA VAL A 27 -6.06 -11.03 -24.17
C VAL A 27 -6.49 -11.53 -22.79
N ASN A 28 -6.09 -10.85 -21.72
CA ASN A 28 -6.48 -11.21 -20.35
C ASN A 28 -7.99 -11.05 -20.13
N SER A 29 -8.64 -10.06 -20.76
CA SER A 29 -10.10 -9.91 -20.64
C SER A 29 -10.88 -11.08 -21.27
N ARG A 30 -10.29 -11.77 -22.27
CA ARG A 30 -10.88 -12.94 -22.94
C ARG A 30 -10.52 -14.26 -22.26
N LEU A 31 -9.35 -14.30 -21.63
CA LEU A 31 -8.80 -15.49 -20.96
C LEU A 31 -8.93 -15.42 -19.44
N ALA A 32 -9.66 -14.42 -18.91
CA ALA A 32 -9.85 -14.24 -17.48
C ALA A 32 -10.29 -15.58 -16.88
N PRO A 33 -9.51 -16.15 -15.94
CA PRO A 33 -9.87 -17.44 -15.38
C PRO A 33 -11.27 -17.34 -14.77
N GLY A 34 -12.06 -18.40 -14.88
CA GLY A 34 -13.22 -18.57 -13.99
C GLY A 34 -12.76 -18.38 -12.54
N GLY A 35 -13.67 -17.93 -11.66
CA GLY A 35 -13.35 -17.50 -10.29
C GLY A 35 -12.25 -18.33 -9.63
N LEU A 36 -11.25 -17.63 -9.07
CA LEU A 36 -10.04 -18.21 -8.49
C LEU A 36 -10.36 -19.45 -7.66
N ASP A 37 -9.70 -20.57 -7.94
CA ASP A 37 -9.74 -21.75 -7.09
C ASP A 37 -9.21 -21.35 -5.70
N PRO A 38 -10.04 -21.40 -4.64
CA PRO A 38 -9.63 -21.02 -3.29
C PRO A 38 -8.43 -21.83 -2.78
N GLY A 39 -8.14 -23.00 -3.38
CA GLY A 39 -7.02 -23.87 -3.03
C GLY A 39 -5.80 -23.81 -3.96
N GLY A 40 -5.84 -23.02 -5.04
CA GLY A 40 -4.76 -22.93 -6.02
C GLY A 40 -3.56 -22.08 -5.54
N PRO A 41 -2.34 -22.27 -6.11
CA PRO A 41 -1.19 -21.41 -5.84
C PRO A 41 -1.38 -20.05 -6.52
N GLY A 42 -2.32 -19.25 -6.02
CA GLY A 42 -2.57 -17.88 -6.41
C GLY A 42 -2.38 -16.93 -5.22
N THR A 43 -2.26 -15.63 -5.49
CA THR A 43 -2.25 -14.57 -4.46
C THR A 43 -3.55 -14.51 -3.66
N ALA A 44 -4.58 -15.25 -4.07
CA ALA A 44 -5.85 -15.47 -3.36
C ALA A 44 -5.68 -16.05 -1.94
N GLY A 45 -4.60 -16.80 -1.69
CA GLY A 45 -4.25 -17.30 -0.35
C GLY A 45 -3.41 -16.32 0.49
N GLY A 46 -3.13 -15.12 -0.03
CA GLY A 46 -2.48 -14.04 0.71
C GLY A 46 -3.46 -13.41 1.72
N PRO A 47 -2.97 -12.82 2.82
CA PRO A 47 -3.80 -12.54 3.99
C PRO A 47 -5.00 -11.61 3.72
N VAL A 48 -4.96 -10.69 2.74
CA VAL A 48 -6.11 -9.87 2.33
C VAL A 48 -5.86 -9.26 0.93
N PRO A 49 -6.75 -9.39 -0.06
CA PRO A 49 -6.65 -8.68 -1.35
C PRO A 49 -6.81 -7.15 -1.23
N HIS A 50 -7.37 -6.69 -0.11
CA HIS A 50 -7.52 -5.28 0.26
C HIS A 50 -7.08 -5.09 1.72
N PRO A 51 -5.76 -5.04 2.00
CA PRO A 51 -5.29 -4.81 3.36
C PRO A 51 -5.72 -3.40 3.82
N ASP A 52 -6.07 -3.28 5.09
CA ASP A 52 -6.29 -1.98 5.70
C ASP A 52 -5.00 -1.14 5.62
N LEU A 53 -5.11 0.06 5.06
CA LEU A 53 -3.96 0.92 4.82
C LEU A 53 -3.43 1.55 6.11
N VAL A 54 -4.29 1.78 7.10
CA VAL A 54 -3.86 2.26 8.43
C VAL A 54 -3.08 1.15 9.12
N ASP A 55 -3.57 -0.09 9.11
CA ASP A 55 -2.83 -1.23 9.64
C ASP A 55 -1.46 -1.34 8.94
N CYS A 56 -1.42 -1.25 7.60
CA CYS A 56 -0.17 -1.33 6.86
C CYS A 56 0.82 -0.21 7.18
N LEU A 57 0.34 0.98 7.54
CA LEU A 57 1.16 2.11 7.97
C LEU A 57 1.74 1.90 9.37
N GLU A 58 0.97 1.29 10.28
CA GLU A 58 1.30 1.17 11.71
C GLU A 58 2.04 -0.11 12.10
N LEU A 59 2.18 -1.07 11.18
CA LEU A 59 2.92 -2.31 11.41
C LEU A 59 4.35 -2.06 11.93
N ASP A 60 4.69 -2.74 13.01
CA ASP A 60 6.08 -2.88 13.42
C ASP A 60 6.83 -3.95 12.58
N GLU A 61 8.14 -4.06 12.81
CA GLU A 61 9.00 -5.00 12.09
C GLU A 61 8.64 -6.47 12.37
N GLU A 62 8.22 -6.79 13.60
CA GLU A 62 7.87 -8.15 14.00
C GLU A 62 6.56 -8.59 13.35
N GLU A 63 5.55 -7.74 13.37
CA GLU A 63 4.25 -7.95 12.75
C GLU A 63 4.37 -8.02 11.22
N PHE A 64 5.16 -7.12 10.61
CA PHE A 64 5.46 -7.18 9.19
C PHE A 64 6.11 -8.52 8.82
N ARG A 65 7.11 -8.97 9.57
CA ARG A 65 7.75 -10.28 9.36
C ARG A 65 6.76 -11.43 9.55
N ARG A 66 5.94 -11.38 10.58
CA ARG A 66 4.93 -12.41 10.86
C ARG A 66 3.93 -12.53 9.71
N ARG A 67 3.45 -11.39 9.18
CA ARG A 67 2.41 -11.34 8.13
C ARG A 67 2.96 -11.60 6.73
N PHE A 68 4.14 -11.08 6.39
CA PHE A 68 4.56 -10.99 5.00
C PHE A 68 5.81 -11.79 4.61
N ARG A 69 6.56 -12.41 5.55
CA ARG A 69 7.83 -13.12 5.24
C ARG A 69 7.76 -14.20 4.16
N ARG A 70 6.57 -14.77 3.90
CA ARG A 70 6.34 -15.80 2.87
C ARG A 70 5.58 -15.27 1.65
N THR A 71 5.56 -13.96 1.46
CA THR A 71 4.83 -13.28 0.38
C THR A 71 5.76 -12.39 -0.44
N ALA A 72 5.33 -12.00 -1.64
CA ALA A 72 6.07 -11.05 -2.49
C ALA A 72 6.28 -9.68 -1.83
N VAL A 73 5.40 -9.29 -0.89
CA VAL A 73 5.46 -8.03 -0.13
C VAL A 73 6.71 -7.97 0.74
N TRP A 74 7.27 -9.11 1.16
CA TRP A 74 8.51 -9.14 1.95
C TRP A 74 9.65 -8.30 1.35
N ARG A 75 9.72 -8.24 0.01
CA ARG A 75 10.76 -7.52 -0.73
C ARG A 75 10.71 -6.00 -0.57
N THR A 76 9.58 -5.42 -0.14
CA THR A 76 9.51 -3.97 0.10
C THR A 76 10.18 -3.57 1.41
N GLY A 77 10.32 -4.51 2.35
CA GLY A 77 10.50 -4.19 3.76
C GLY A 77 9.30 -3.47 4.37
N ARG A 78 9.26 -3.39 5.69
CA ARG A 78 8.21 -2.70 6.46
C ARG A 78 8.12 -1.23 6.08
N ALA A 79 9.26 -0.54 5.96
CA ALA A 79 9.32 0.86 5.53
C ALA A 79 8.72 1.10 4.14
N GLY A 80 8.99 0.20 3.19
CA GLY A 80 8.47 0.33 1.83
C GLY A 80 6.95 0.19 1.77
N LEU A 81 6.40 -0.74 2.55
CA LEU A 81 4.96 -0.93 2.66
C LEU A 81 4.30 0.27 3.36
N ALA A 82 4.83 0.71 4.50
CA ALA A 82 4.29 1.84 5.26
C ALA A 82 4.33 3.15 4.45
N ARG A 83 5.43 3.42 3.72
CA ARG A 83 5.53 4.55 2.78
C ARG A 83 4.42 4.50 1.72
N ASN A 84 4.20 3.34 1.11
CA ASN A 84 3.15 3.20 0.08
C ASN A 84 1.76 3.38 0.68
N ALA A 85 1.53 2.84 1.87
CA ALA A 85 0.27 2.99 2.60
C ALA A 85 -0.03 4.46 2.92
N ALA A 86 0.96 5.23 3.39
CA ALA A 86 0.81 6.66 3.61
C ALA A 86 0.40 7.41 2.34
N ILE A 87 1.06 7.13 1.20
CA ILE A 87 0.70 7.74 -0.10
C ILE A 87 -0.72 7.34 -0.52
N ALA A 88 -1.07 6.07 -0.39
CA ALA A 88 -2.39 5.54 -0.72
C ALA A 88 -3.50 6.16 0.14
N LEU A 89 -3.26 6.36 1.45
CA LEU A 89 -4.18 7.07 2.35
C LEU A 89 -4.40 8.51 1.92
N GLY A 90 -3.33 9.24 1.56
CA GLY A 90 -3.44 10.60 1.03
C GLY A 90 -4.22 10.66 -0.29
N ASN A 91 -4.10 9.64 -1.14
CA ASN A 91 -4.84 9.53 -2.40
C ASN A 91 -6.31 9.12 -2.20
N ALA A 92 -6.62 8.33 -1.16
CA ALA A 92 -7.98 7.91 -0.85
C ALA A 92 -8.90 9.07 -0.46
N GLY A 93 -8.34 10.18 0.05
CA GLY A 93 -9.10 11.39 0.36
C GLY A 93 -9.90 11.34 1.67
N ASP A 94 -9.76 10.27 2.46
CA ASP A 94 -10.45 10.15 3.75
C ASP A 94 -9.69 10.87 4.87
N ARG A 95 -10.29 11.94 5.40
CA ARG A 95 -9.74 12.71 6.52
C ARG A 95 -9.68 11.92 7.83
N GLY A 96 -10.38 10.79 7.93
CA GLY A 96 -10.24 9.81 9.01
C GLY A 96 -8.81 9.24 9.14
N ALA A 97 -8.01 9.31 8.07
CA ALA A 97 -6.60 8.90 8.08
C ALA A 97 -5.64 9.91 8.73
N LEU A 98 -6.07 11.13 9.07
CA LEU A 98 -5.18 12.16 9.62
C LEU A 98 -4.51 11.74 10.95
N PRO A 99 -5.20 11.13 11.94
CA PRO A 99 -4.54 10.69 13.17
C PRO A 99 -3.39 9.69 12.99
N PRO A 100 -3.55 8.55 12.27
CA PRO A 100 -2.43 7.63 12.02
C PRO A 100 -1.32 8.26 11.17
N LEU A 101 -1.66 9.09 10.18
CA LEU A 101 -0.66 9.81 9.38
C LEU A 101 0.18 10.76 10.23
N ARG A 102 -0.43 11.48 11.19
CA ARG A 102 0.29 12.35 12.13
C ARG A 102 1.25 11.55 13.02
N ARG A 103 0.78 10.42 13.58
CA ARG A 103 1.64 9.51 14.36
C ARG A 103 2.84 9.04 13.54
N ALA A 104 2.63 8.63 12.29
CA ALA A 104 3.70 8.19 11.41
C ALA A 104 4.66 9.33 11.05
N ALA A 105 4.16 10.52 10.75
CA ALA A 105 4.98 11.70 10.45
C ALA A 105 5.91 12.10 11.60
N ASP A 106 5.42 11.99 12.84
CA ASP A 106 6.16 12.39 14.04
C ASP A 106 7.09 11.27 14.56
N GLY A 107 6.67 10.01 14.43
CA GLY A 107 7.22 8.89 15.21
C GLY A 107 7.79 7.70 14.44
N ASP A 108 7.56 7.54 13.13
CA ASP A 108 8.11 6.37 12.41
C ASP A 108 9.66 6.44 12.42
N PRO A 109 10.38 5.34 12.69
CA PRO A 109 11.85 5.35 12.69
C PRO A 109 12.45 5.69 11.31
N ASP A 110 11.76 5.37 10.21
CA ASP A 110 12.26 5.58 8.86
C ASP A 110 11.88 6.99 8.33
N PRO A 111 12.86 7.82 7.94
CA PRO A 111 12.60 9.17 7.44
C PRO A 111 11.74 9.19 6.17
N VAL A 112 11.77 8.14 5.35
CA VAL A 112 10.97 8.06 4.13
C VAL A 112 9.49 7.87 4.45
N VAL A 113 9.17 7.14 5.53
CA VAL A 113 7.77 6.99 5.97
C VAL A 113 7.26 8.31 6.54
N ARG A 114 8.07 8.99 7.37
CA ARG A 114 7.72 10.32 7.89
C ARG A 114 7.43 11.32 6.78
N GLU A 115 8.28 11.35 5.76
CA GLU A 115 8.17 12.23 4.59
C GLU A 115 6.93 11.93 3.75
N ALA A 116 6.61 10.65 3.51
CA ALA A 116 5.39 10.25 2.81
C ALA A 116 4.12 10.59 3.61
N ALA A 117 4.13 10.43 4.93
CA ALA A 117 3.02 10.77 5.80
C ALA A 117 2.76 12.29 5.83
N ALA A 118 3.81 13.11 5.94
CA ALA A 118 3.70 14.56 5.86
C ALA A 118 3.10 15.05 4.53
N TRP A 119 3.49 14.43 3.43
CA TRP A 119 2.89 14.70 2.11
C TRP A 119 1.40 14.35 2.08
N ALA A 120 1.03 13.19 2.62
CA ALA A 120 -0.36 12.74 2.66
C ALA A 120 -1.25 13.66 3.51
N ILE A 121 -0.74 14.15 4.66
CA ILE A 121 -1.44 15.15 5.50
C ILE A 121 -1.70 16.42 4.70
N THR A 122 -0.65 16.99 4.09
CA THR A 122 -0.77 18.20 3.25
C THR A 122 -1.84 18.02 2.18
N ARG A 123 -1.85 16.86 1.52
CA ARG A 123 -2.84 16.53 0.49
C ARG A 123 -4.27 16.49 1.04
N LEU A 124 -4.50 15.82 2.17
CA LEU A 124 -5.83 15.70 2.78
C LEU A 124 -6.35 17.02 3.36
N GLU A 125 -5.46 17.92 3.75
CA GLU A 125 -5.82 19.25 4.28
C GLU A 125 -6.07 20.29 3.17
N SER A 126 -5.54 20.05 1.97
CA SER A 126 -5.73 20.90 0.79
C SER A 126 -7.03 20.61 0.03
N VAL A 127 -7.78 19.60 0.45
CA VAL A 127 -9.11 19.20 -0.07
C VAL A 127 -10.19 19.65 0.91
#